data_AF-A0AA43D8U4-F1
#
_entry.id   AF-A0AA43D8U4-F1
#
_cell.length_a   1.000
_cell.length_b   1.000
_cell.length_c   1.000
_cell.angle_alpha   90.00
_cell.angle_beta   90.00
_cell.angle_gamma   90.00
#
_symmetry.space_group_name_H-M   'P 1'
#
loop_
_entity.id
_entity.type
_entity.pdbx_description
1 polymer ?
#
loop_
_entity_poly.entity_id
_entity_poly.type
_entity_poly.pdbx_seq_one_letter_code
_entity_poly.pdbx_strand_id
1 'polypeptide(L)'
;EDFAPNDWRRGSPRFQGENFQKNLGLVKKLEDMATKRGCTASQLALAWVLAQGDFIFPIPGTKRLSYLEENVGSTSLSLSSKELDELNAIAPKGAASGGRYPEGMMKLVNA
;
A
#
# COMPACT_ATOMS: atom_id res chain seq x y z
N GLU A 1 -11.44 13.46 12.00
CA GLU A 1 -11.71 14.47 10.95
C GLU A 1 -10.38 15.10 10.56
N ASP A 2 -9.47 14.30 9.99
CA ASP A 2 -8.02 14.61 10.05
C ASP A 2 -7.46 15.15 8.73
N PHE A 3 -8.30 15.18 7.69
CA PHE A 3 -7.93 15.69 6.38
C PHE A 3 -8.36 17.16 6.22
N ALA A 4 -7.51 17.97 5.58
CA ALA A 4 -7.84 19.35 5.23
C ALA A 4 -9.11 19.41 4.34
N PRO A 5 -9.87 20.53 4.32
CA PRO A 5 -11.11 20.63 3.55
C PRO A 5 -10.97 20.34 2.05
N ASN A 6 -9.81 20.65 1.46
CA ASN A 6 -9.50 20.45 0.05
C ASN A 6 -8.78 19.12 -0.26
N ASP A 7 -8.64 18.22 0.73
CA ASP A 7 -7.99 16.94 0.54
C ASP A 7 -8.92 15.95 -0.17
N TRP A 8 -8.50 15.46 -1.34
CA TRP A 8 -9.30 14.53 -2.16
C TRP A 8 -9.66 13.24 -1.41
N ARG A 9 -8.88 12.83 -0.40
CA ARG A 9 -9.15 11.62 0.39
C ARG A 9 -10.44 11.72 1.18
N ARG A 10 -10.94 12.93 1.46
CA ARG A 10 -12.27 13.16 2.05
C ARG A 10 -13.41 12.59 1.21
N GLY A 11 -13.25 12.51 -0.11
CA GLY A 11 -14.22 11.90 -1.01
C GLY A 11 -13.92 10.43 -1.35
N SER A 12 -12.78 9.90 -0.93
CA SER A 12 -12.33 8.57 -1.35
C SER A 12 -12.93 7.46 -0.47
N PRO A 13 -13.65 6.46 -1.04
CA PRO A 13 -14.34 5.43 -0.27
C PRO A 13 -13.46 4.63 0.70
N ARG A 14 -12.17 4.46 0.38
CA ARG A 14 -11.21 3.73 1.22
C ARG A 14 -10.84 4.45 2.52
N PHE A 15 -11.08 5.75 2.58
CA PHE A 15 -10.71 6.62 3.70
C PHE A 15 -11.94 7.08 4.51
N GLN A 16 -13.11 6.47 4.29
CA GLN A 16 -14.37 6.83 4.98
C GLN A 16 -14.82 5.76 5.96
N GLY A 17 -15.34 6.20 7.11
CA GLY A 17 -16.07 5.38 8.08
C GLY A 17 -15.40 4.02 8.38
N GLU A 18 -16.20 2.95 8.30
CA GLU A 18 -15.73 1.59 8.56
C GLU A 18 -14.68 1.09 7.56
N ASN A 19 -14.69 1.57 6.31
CA ASN A 19 -13.71 1.16 5.31
C ASN A 19 -12.30 1.57 5.75
N PHE A 20 -12.16 2.79 6.28
CA PHE A 20 -10.90 3.29 6.80
C PHE A 20 -10.38 2.42 7.95
N GLN A 21 -11.24 2.07 8.91
CA GLN A 21 -10.86 1.24 10.05
C GLN A 21 -10.47 -0.18 9.62
N LYS A 22 -11.21 -0.80 8.68
CA LYS A 22 -10.86 -2.10 8.11
C LYS A 22 -9.50 -2.06 7.40
N ASN A 23 -9.25 -1.02 6.62
CA ASN A 23 -7.99 -0.83 5.91
C ASN A 23 -6.81 -0.58 6.87
N LEU A 24 -7.00 0.18 7.95
CA LEU A 24 -5.98 0.33 9.00
C LEU A 24 -5.64 -1.00 9.68
N GLY A 25 -6.63 -1.90 9.84
CA GLY A 25 -6.37 -3.25 10.33
C GLY A 25 -5.44 -4.06 9.42
N LEU A 26 -5.51 -3.87 8.10
CA LEU A 26 -4.57 -4.48 7.15
C LEU A 26 -3.18 -3.85 7.27
N VAL A 27 -3.11 -2.52 7.32
CA VAL A 27 -1.85 -1.77 7.46
C VAL A 27 -1.11 -2.19 8.72
N LYS A 28 -1.80 -2.32 9.85
CA LYS A 28 -1.19 -2.74 11.12
C LYS A 28 -0.51 -4.12 11.03
N LYS A 29 -1.13 -5.08 10.34
CA LYS A 29 -0.51 -6.41 10.13
C LYS A 29 0.76 -6.32 9.28
N LEU A 30 0.77 -5.44 8.26
CA LEU A 30 1.95 -5.19 7.45
C LEU A 30 3.05 -4.49 8.25
N GLU A 31 2.69 -3.53 9.11
CA GLU A 31 3.62 -2.86 10.03
C GLU A 31 4.25 -3.84 11.02
N ASP A 32 3.47 -4.76 11.59
CA ASP A 32 3.97 -5.81 12.49
C ASP A 32 4.99 -6.72 11.78
N MET A 33 4.70 -7.11 10.54
CA MET A 33 5.61 -7.91 9.70
C MET A 33 6.88 -7.12 9.35
N ALA A 34 6.74 -5.87 8.92
CA ALA A 34 7.86 -5.00 8.56
C ALA A 34 8.78 -4.76 9.77
N THR A 35 8.20 -4.54 10.95
CA THR A 35 8.93 -4.38 12.22
C THR A 35 9.74 -5.62 12.56
N LYS A 36 9.16 -6.83 12.47
CA LYS A 36 9.89 -8.09 12.69
C LYS A 36 11.06 -8.26 11.72
N ARG A 37 10.91 -7.74 10.51
CA ARG A 37 11.92 -7.78 9.45
C ARG A 37 12.96 -6.64 9.53
N GLY A 38 12.74 -5.64 10.39
CA GLY A 38 13.62 -4.49 10.51
C GLY A 38 13.55 -3.53 9.32
N CYS A 39 12.39 -3.41 8.68
CA CYS A 39 12.14 -2.48 7.58
C CYS A 39 10.85 -1.67 7.80
N THR A 40 10.59 -0.66 6.97
CA THR A 40 9.33 0.09 7.02
C THR A 40 8.22 -0.66 6.25
N ALA A 41 6.95 -0.38 6.59
CA ALA A 41 5.81 -0.97 5.86
C ALA A 41 5.79 -0.56 4.37
N SER A 42 6.24 0.67 4.07
CA SER A 42 6.44 1.17 2.69
C SER A 42 7.51 0.35 1.95
N GLN A 43 8.65 0.07 2.59
CA GLN A 43 9.69 -0.78 2.01
C GLN A 43 9.21 -2.20 1.76
N LEU A 44 8.51 -2.79 2.73
CA LEU A 44 7.92 -4.12 2.59
C LEU A 44 6.92 -4.17 1.43
N ALA A 45 6.07 -3.15 1.29
CA ALA A 45 5.11 -3.05 0.20
C ALA A 45 5.80 -2.93 -1.18
N LEU A 46 6.83 -2.10 -1.30
CA LEU A 46 7.59 -1.95 -2.56
C LEU A 46 8.38 -3.22 -2.91
N ALA A 47 8.99 -3.88 -1.92
CA ALA A 47 9.66 -5.16 -2.11
C ALA A 47 8.69 -6.24 -2.61
N TRP A 48 7.46 -6.27 -2.10
CA TRP A 48 6.42 -7.17 -2.59
C TRP A 48 6.05 -6.90 -4.05
N VAL A 49 5.93 -5.62 -4.46
CA VAL A 49 5.66 -5.24 -5.85
C VAL A 49 6.79 -5.70 -6.77
N LEU A 50 8.04 -5.47 -6.38
CA LEU A 50 9.23 -5.92 -7.13
C LEU A 50 9.28 -7.45 -7.26
N ALA A 51 8.85 -8.18 -6.23
CA ALA A 51 8.85 -9.64 -6.22
C ALA A 51 7.78 -10.27 -7.14
N GLN A 52 6.86 -9.50 -7.72
CA GLN A 52 5.83 -10.03 -8.62
C GLN A 52 6.36 -10.39 -10.02
N GLY A 53 7.58 -9.96 -10.38
CA GLY A 53 8.26 -10.36 -11.61
C GLY A 53 9.31 -9.36 -12.08
N ASP A 54 10.32 -9.86 -12.80
CA ASP A 54 11.48 -9.08 -13.27
C ASP A 54 11.13 -7.94 -14.24
N PHE A 55 9.92 -7.97 -14.80
CA PHE A 55 9.40 -6.94 -15.71
C PHE A 55 8.65 -5.81 -14.99
N ILE A 56 8.60 -5.83 -13.65
CA ILE A 56 7.85 -4.87 -12.84
C ILE A 56 8.79 -3.82 -12.26
N PHE A 57 8.60 -2.57 -12.70
CA PHE A 57 9.36 -1.41 -12.23
C PHE A 57 8.41 -0.41 -11.56
N PRO A 58 8.32 -0.40 -10.21
CA PRO A 58 7.49 0.58 -9.51
C PRO A 58 8.07 1.99 -9.65
N ILE A 59 7.20 2.99 -9.80
CA ILE A 59 7.56 4.42 -9.89
C ILE A 59 6.99 5.13 -8.65
N PRO A 60 7.56 4.92 -7.44
CA PRO A 60 7.04 5.54 -6.24
C PRO A 60 7.31 7.05 -6.24
N GLY A 61 6.25 7.85 -6.12
CA GLY A 61 6.37 9.31 -6.02
C GLY A 61 6.92 9.74 -4.66
N THR A 62 7.79 10.74 -4.65
CA THR A 62 8.30 11.38 -3.42
C THR A 62 8.61 12.86 -3.67
N LYS A 63 8.58 13.67 -2.61
CA LYS A 63 9.01 15.08 -2.62
C LYS A 63 10.22 15.35 -1.72
N ARG A 64 10.76 14.33 -1.04
CA ARG A 64 11.84 14.48 -0.05
C ARG A 64 12.91 13.41 -0.30
N LEU A 65 14.18 13.80 -0.11
CA LEU A 65 15.31 12.89 -0.31
C LEU A 65 15.26 11.69 0.63
N SER A 66 14.91 11.89 1.90
CA SER A 66 14.81 10.79 2.88
C SER A 66 13.81 9.70 2.46
N TYR A 67 12.70 10.08 1.82
CA TYR A 67 11.73 9.12 1.29
C TYR A 67 12.21 8.45 0.00
N LEU A 68 13.05 9.13 -0.80
CA LEU A 68 13.73 8.48 -1.92
C LEU A 68 14.67 7.39 -1.40
N GLU A 69 15.49 7.70 -0.40
CA GLU A 69 16.42 6.76 0.23
C GLU A 69 15.67 5.56 0.83
N GLU A 70 14.55 5.81 1.54
CA GLU A 70 13.68 4.77 2.05
C GLU A 70 13.14 3.87 0.92
N ASN A 71 12.59 4.46 -0.15
CA ASN A 71 12.06 3.73 -1.30
C ASN A 71 13.14 2.88 -1.98
N VAL A 72 14.34 3.41 -2.19
CA VAL A 72 15.48 2.69 -2.78
C VAL A 72 15.90 1.53 -1.89
N GLY A 73 15.87 1.69 -0.56
CA GLY A 73 16.17 0.62 0.40
C GLY A 73 15.31 -0.64 0.23
N SER A 74 14.11 -0.51 -0.36
CA SER A 74 13.24 -1.66 -0.68
C SER A 74 13.88 -2.64 -1.66
N THR A 75 14.79 -2.17 -2.53
CA THR A 75 15.47 -3.02 -3.53
C THR A 75 16.43 -4.03 -2.90
N SER A 76 16.87 -3.77 -1.68
CA SER A 76 17.74 -4.68 -0.90
C SER A 76 16.95 -5.77 -0.17
N LEU A 77 15.61 -5.74 -0.22
CA LEU A 77 14.75 -6.72 0.46
C LEU A 77 14.37 -7.85 -0.49
N SER A 78 14.96 -9.03 -0.29
CA SER A 78 14.56 -10.27 -0.97
C SER A 78 13.54 -11.05 -0.14
N LEU A 79 12.26 -11.04 -0.53
CA LEU A 79 11.20 -11.74 0.20
C LEU A 79 11.27 -13.25 -0.05
N SER A 80 11.22 -14.05 1.02
CA SER A 80 11.10 -15.52 0.90
C SER A 80 9.70 -15.92 0.44
N SER A 81 9.55 -17.14 -0.08
CA SER A 81 8.24 -17.69 -0.46
C SER A 81 7.24 -17.64 0.69
N LYS A 82 7.67 -18.00 1.91
CA LYS A 82 6.85 -17.94 3.12
C LYS A 82 6.34 -16.53 3.42
N GLU A 83 7.18 -15.52 3.23
CA GLU A 83 6.81 -14.12 3.48
C GLU A 83 5.86 -13.60 2.39
N LEU A 84 6.04 -14.03 1.14
CA LEU A 84 5.10 -13.75 0.06
C LEU A 84 3.72 -14.37 0.36
N ASP A 85 3.69 -15.61 0.85
CA ASP A 85 2.45 -16.29 1.25
C ASP A 85 1.78 -15.56 2.42
N GLU A 86 2.55 -15.13 3.42
CA GLU A 86 2.04 -14.34 4.55
C GLU A 86 1.46 -13.00 4.09
N LEU A 87 2.14 -12.28 3.19
CA LEU A 87 1.64 -11.03 2.61
C LEU A 87 0.35 -11.23 1.82
N ASN A 88 0.28 -12.30 1.01
CA ASN A 88 -0.91 -12.65 0.25
C ASN A 88 -2.09 -13.03 1.16
N ALA A 89 -1.81 -13.61 2.33
CA ALA A 89 -2.84 -13.89 3.34
C ALA A 89 -3.28 -12.64 4.10
N ILE A 90 -2.38 -11.69 4.37
CA ILE A 90 -2.70 -10.41 5.03
C ILE A 90 -3.55 -9.54 4.12
N ALA A 91 -3.13 -9.37 2.86
CA ALA A 91 -3.75 -8.44 1.91
C ALA A 91 -4.04 -9.14 0.56
N PRO A 92 -4.97 -10.12 0.52
CA PRO A 92 -5.35 -10.77 -0.72
C PRO A 92 -5.96 -9.77 -1.72
N LYS A 93 -6.03 -10.16 -2.99
CA LYS A 93 -6.68 -9.35 -4.03
C LYS A 93 -8.10 -8.97 -3.61
N GLY A 94 -8.37 -7.67 -3.52
CA GLY A 94 -9.66 -7.14 -3.09
C GLY A 94 -9.82 -6.95 -1.57
N ALA A 95 -8.78 -7.17 -0.76
CA ALA A 95 -8.85 -7.00 0.70
C ALA A 95 -9.18 -5.56 1.14
N ALA A 96 -8.78 -4.57 0.36
CA ALA A 96 -9.06 -3.17 0.67
C ALA A 96 -10.57 -2.89 0.62
N SER A 97 -11.12 -2.43 1.73
CA SER A 97 -12.53 -2.04 1.86
C SER A 97 -12.77 -0.69 1.20
N GLY A 98 -13.85 -0.60 0.41
CA GLY A 98 -14.21 0.58 -0.38
C GLY A 98 -13.57 0.62 -1.78
N GLY A 99 -14.29 1.24 -2.73
CA GLY A 99 -13.83 1.41 -4.11
C GLY A 99 -12.54 2.24 -4.22
N ARG A 100 -11.72 1.96 -5.25
CA ARG A 100 -10.48 2.72 -5.52
C ARG A 100 -10.75 4.20 -5.74
N TYR A 101 -11.83 4.51 -6.45
CA TYR A 101 -12.38 5.84 -6.65
C TYR A 101 -13.87 5.84 -6.29
N PRO A 102 -14.50 7.02 -6.10
CA PRO A 102 -15.96 7.12 -6.08
C PRO A 102 -16.59 6.50 -7.33
N GLU A 103 -17.81 5.98 -7.22
CA GLU A 103 -18.46 5.22 -8.30
C GLU A 103 -18.50 5.99 -9.63
N GLY A 104 -18.84 7.28 -9.60
CA GLY A 104 -18.86 8.12 -10.81
C GLY A 104 -17.49 8.23 -11.49
N MET A 105 -16.40 8.30 -10.71
CA MET A 105 -15.03 8.34 -11.23
C MET A 105 -14.56 6.96 -11.72
N MET A 106 -15.00 5.88 -11.07
CA MET A 106 -14.69 4.52 -11.52
C MET A 106 -15.22 4.25 -12.93
N LYS A 107 -16.37 4.84 -13.31
CA LYS A 107 -16.94 4.72 -14.67
C LYS A 107 -16.06 5.32 -15.77
N LEU A 108 -15.11 6.18 -15.42
CA LEU A 108 -14.17 6.80 -16.37
C LEU A 108 -12.88 6.00 -16.55
N VAL A 109 -12.64 4.97 -15.72
CA VAL A 109 -11.41 4.17 -15.80
C VAL A 109 -11.51 3.23 -16.99
N ASN A 110 -10.59 3.36 -17.95
CA ASN A 110 -10.57 2.60 -19.21
C ASN A 110 -11.83 2.79 -20.08
N ALA A 111 -12.53 3.92 -19.89
CA ALA A 111 -13.65 4.33 -20.73
C ALA A 111 -13.21 4.68 -22.15
#